data_AF-A0A9W7FTH7-F1
#
_entry.id   AF-A0A9W7FTH7-F1
#
_cell.length_a   1.000
_cell.length_b   1.000
_cell.length_c   1.000
_cell.angle_alpha   90.00
_cell.angle_beta   90.00
_cell.angle_gamma   90.00
#
_symmetry.space_group_name_H-M   'P 1'
#
loop_
_entity.id
_entity.type
_entity.pdbx_description
1 polymer ?
#
loop_
_entity_poly.entity_id
_entity_poly.type
_entity_poly.pdbx_seq_one_letter_code
_entity_poly.pdbx_strand_id
1 'polypeptide(L)'
;MFPSLLHKLLHLLLFLPFLPFLVLSASPNPTPLESQASASFFLTEIQKLSDSGIYESLTIHNVLSAERESSQFHDSIRLKLNLASPYFLSKQETEEFEVLVMYSKEDKSKSFAINEFPKMNEVDVERHWIKKVKRKKEERKSEYEELKNQAKELLEKHDEYIVGATGYLNSESTPIVELSNSELLHFIDNNPNSPSVAAAKALLQERYLESGVDIANANDDGLRRIIGDANVDPIKRRVAERVLKSRGGAEGNDEL
;
A
#
# COMPACT_ATOMS: atom_id res chain seq x y z
N MET A 1 67.19 64.56 -3.91
CA MET A 1 66.28 64.14 -5.00
C MET A 1 66.27 62.61 -5.01
N PHE A 2 65.11 61.99 -5.22
CA PHE A 2 64.74 60.60 -4.87
C PHE A 2 64.36 60.46 -3.38
N PRO A 3 63.06 60.58 -3.07
CA PRO A 3 62.24 59.37 -2.96
C PRO A 3 60.77 59.60 -3.34
N SER A 4 60.24 58.93 -4.37
CA SER A 4 58.79 58.92 -4.60
C SER A 4 58.25 57.66 -5.27
N LEU A 5 59.12 56.77 -5.78
CA LEU A 5 58.71 55.55 -6.45
C LEU A 5 58.59 54.33 -5.51
N LEU A 6 59.37 54.30 -4.41
CA LEU A 6 59.37 53.15 -3.49
C LEU A 6 58.10 53.07 -2.62
N HIS A 7 57.48 54.21 -2.29
CA HIS A 7 56.26 54.26 -1.49
C HIS A 7 55.00 53.89 -2.27
N LYS A 8 55.01 54.09 -3.60
CA LYS A 8 53.88 53.71 -4.47
C LYS A 8 53.84 52.21 -4.75
N LEU A 9 54.99 51.53 -4.76
CA LEU A 9 55.05 50.07 -4.94
C LEU A 9 54.58 49.31 -3.69
N LEU A 10 54.79 49.88 -2.50
CA LEU A 10 54.43 49.23 -1.23
C LEU A 10 52.91 49.21 -0.96
N HIS A 11 52.16 50.20 -1.48
CA HIS A 11 50.70 50.20 -1.36
C HIS A 11 49.98 49.36 -2.43
N LEU A 12 50.65 48.98 -3.53
CA LEU A 12 50.05 48.08 -4.52
C LEU A 12 50.07 46.61 -4.05
N LEU A 13 50.96 46.25 -3.12
CA LEU A 13 51.09 44.89 -2.57
C LEU A 13 50.20 44.64 -1.33
N LEU A 14 49.59 45.68 -0.76
CA LEU A 14 48.73 45.60 0.43
C LEU A 14 47.22 45.62 0.12
N PHE A 15 46.86 45.68 -1.17
CA PHE A 15 45.49 45.57 -1.68
C PHE A 15 45.35 44.39 -2.64
N LEU A 16 46.01 43.25 -2.35
CA LEU A 16 45.43 41.99 -2.80
C LEU A 16 44.22 41.76 -1.91
N PRO A 17 42.97 41.91 -2.42
CA PRO A 17 41.83 41.51 -1.63
C PRO A 17 42.05 40.05 -1.26
N PHE A 18 41.78 39.73 0.00
CA PHE A 18 41.27 38.43 0.39
C PHE A 18 40.06 38.15 -0.51
N LEU A 19 40.30 37.69 -1.74
CA LEU A 19 39.34 36.87 -2.44
C LEU A 19 39.25 35.65 -1.53
N PRO A 20 38.11 35.40 -0.85
CA PRO A 20 37.91 34.06 -0.34
C PRO A 20 38.10 33.17 -1.56
N PHE A 21 39.13 32.34 -1.52
CA PHE A 21 39.25 31.21 -2.40
C PHE A 21 37.99 30.41 -2.11
N LEU A 22 36.93 30.70 -2.85
CA LEU A 22 35.76 29.87 -2.95
C LEU A 22 36.30 28.67 -3.70
N VAL A 23 36.92 27.76 -2.94
CA VAL A 23 37.28 26.44 -3.39
C VAL A 23 35.92 25.84 -3.73
N LEU A 24 35.56 25.98 -5.00
CA LEU A 24 34.45 25.26 -5.61
C LEU A 24 34.93 23.82 -5.60
N SER A 25 34.72 23.15 -4.47
CA SER A 25 34.96 21.73 -4.30
C SER A 25 34.01 21.04 -5.27
N ALA A 26 34.47 20.81 -6.50
CA ALA A 26 33.74 19.96 -7.42
C ALA A 26 33.58 18.62 -6.71
N SER A 27 32.34 18.28 -6.36
CA SER A 27 32.06 16.98 -5.77
C SER A 27 32.51 15.94 -6.78
N PRO A 28 33.26 14.90 -6.36
CA PRO A 28 33.69 13.88 -7.30
C PRO A 28 32.47 13.28 -8.00
N ASN A 29 32.59 13.09 -9.31
CA ASN A 29 31.56 12.43 -10.10
C ASN A 29 31.21 11.07 -9.47
N PRO A 30 29.93 10.65 -9.58
CA PRO A 30 29.50 9.38 -9.04
C PRO A 30 30.25 8.23 -9.71
N THR A 31 30.58 7.22 -8.93
CA THR A 31 31.13 5.98 -9.49
C THR A 31 30.08 5.28 -10.37
N PRO A 32 30.50 4.38 -11.28
CA PRO A 32 29.54 3.58 -12.06
C PRO A 32 28.55 2.81 -11.18
N LEU A 33 29.01 2.31 -10.02
CA LEU A 33 28.17 1.61 -9.06
C LEU A 33 27.09 2.52 -8.45
N GLU A 34 27.45 3.73 -8.04
CA GLU A 34 26.50 4.71 -7.49
C GLU A 34 25.51 5.19 -8.55
N SER A 35 25.98 5.38 -9.78
CA SER A 35 25.14 5.75 -10.92
C SER A 35 24.11 4.67 -11.21
N GLN A 36 24.54 3.41 -11.25
CA GLN A 36 23.65 2.26 -11.44
C GLN A 36 22.66 2.11 -10.28
N ALA A 37 23.10 2.26 -9.04
CA ALA A 37 22.21 2.18 -7.87
C ALA A 37 21.15 3.28 -7.89
N SER A 38 21.51 4.49 -8.33
CA SER A 38 20.59 5.63 -8.48
C SER A 38 19.58 5.36 -9.60
N ALA A 39 20.03 4.84 -10.74
CA ALA A 39 19.16 4.45 -11.85
C ALA A 39 18.18 3.35 -11.44
N SER A 40 18.65 2.32 -10.74
CA SER A 40 17.80 1.22 -10.24
C SER A 40 16.79 1.69 -9.21
N PHE A 41 17.17 2.62 -8.33
CA PHE A 41 16.23 3.27 -7.41
C PHE A 41 15.14 4.01 -8.18
N PHE A 42 15.52 4.88 -9.12
CA PHE A 42 14.57 5.59 -9.97
C PHE A 42 13.62 4.64 -10.70
N LEU A 43 14.13 3.60 -11.36
CA LEU A 43 13.32 2.61 -12.07
C LEU A 43 12.29 1.95 -11.15
N THR A 44 12.73 1.54 -9.96
CA THR A 44 11.85 0.89 -8.98
C THR A 44 10.74 1.83 -8.52
N GLU A 45 11.05 3.10 -8.27
CA GLU A 45 10.06 4.06 -7.81
C GLU A 45 9.08 4.47 -8.92
N ILE A 46 9.57 4.75 -10.15
CA ILE A 46 8.67 5.10 -11.27
C ILE A 46 7.71 3.96 -11.64
N GLN A 47 8.17 2.71 -11.53
CA GLN A 47 7.31 1.52 -11.73
C GLN A 47 6.14 1.49 -10.74
N LYS A 48 6.35 1.91 -9.50
CA LYS A 48 5.29 1.94 -8.46
C LYS A 48 4.24 3.02 -8.70
N LEU A 49 4.59 4.11 -9.38
CA LEU A 49 3.68 5.24 -9.63
C LEU A 49 2.59 4.94 -10.67
N SER A 50 2.66 3.79 -11.37
CA SER A 50 1.69 3.47 -12.42
C SER A 50 0.42 2.82 -11.90
N ASP A 51 -0.68 3.57 -11.97
CA ASP A 51 -2.02 3.04 -11.65
C ASP A 51 -2.44 1.90 -12.59
N SER A 52 -2.13 2.02 -13.89
CA SER A 52 -2.38 0.96 -14.88
C SER A 52 -1.41 -0.21 -14.76
N GLY A 53 -0.22 0.01 -14.17
CA GLY A 53 0.88 -0.95 -14.15
C GLY A 53 1.71 -0.95 -15.45
N ILE A 54 1.46 -0.03 -16.39
CA ILE A 54 2.22 -0.01 -17.65
C ILE A 54 3.71 0.30 -17.46
N TYR A 55 4.05 1.08 -16.43
CA TYR A 55 5.46 1.37 -16.15
C TYR A 55 6.24 0.16 -15.64
N GLU A 56 5.57 -0.92 -15.19
CA GLU A 56 6.21 -2.21 -14.88
C GLU A 56 6.98 -2.79 -16.09
N SER A 57 6.65 -2.34 -17.31
CA SER A 57 7.37 -2.70 -18.55
C SER A 57 8.69 -1.94 -18.78
N LEU A 58 8.92 -0.84 -18.05
CA LEU A 58 10.14 -0.04 -18.21
C LEU A 58 11.34 -0.84 -17.71
N THR A 59 12.44 -0.74 -18.46
CA THR A 59 13.75 -1.27 -18.06
C THR A 59 14.83 -0.23 -18.33
N ILE A 60 15.93 -0.26 -17.57
CA ILE A 60 17.09 0.58 -17.87
C ILE A 60 17.83 -0.04 -19.04
N HIS A 61 17.95 0.69 -20.15
CA HIS A 61 18.76 0.27 -21.29
C HIS A 61 20.24 0.59 -21.06
N ASN A 62 20.54 1.86 -20.76
CA ASN A 62 21.87 2.32 -20.39
C ASN A 62 21.82 3.65 -19.62
N VAL A 63 22.86 3.92 -18.84
CA VAL A 63 23.12 5.24 -18.23
C VAL A 63 24.12 5.98 -19.11
N LEU A 64 23.72 7.12 -19.67
CA LEU A 64 24.52 7.93 -20.59
C LEU A 64 25.51 8.82 -19.84
N SER A 65 25.06 9.44 -18.75
CA SER A 65 25.91 10.28 -17.91
C SER A 65 25.35 10.36 -16.49
N ALA A 66 26.23 10.67 -15.54
CA ALA A 66 25.88 10.86 -14.15
C ALA A 66 26.74 11.98 -13.55
N GLU A 67 26.11 12.93 -12.88
CA GLU A 67 26.76 14.07 -12.24
C GLU A 67 26.31 14.17 -10.79
N ARG A 68 27.24 14.45 -9.89
CA ARG A 68 26.96 14.61 -8.46
C ARG A 68 26.91 16.08 -8.11
N GLU A 69 25.80 16.48 -7.51
CA GLU A 69 25.62 17.81 -6.92
C GLU A 69 25.47 17.62 -5.40
N SER A 70 26.21 18.39 -4.60
CA SER A 70 26.09 18.36 -3.14
C SER A 70 25.66 19.73 -2.63
N SER A 71 24.59 19.77 -1.85
CA SER A 71 24.03 20.97 -1.23
C SER A 71 24.05 20.85 0.30
N GLN A 72 23.61 21.89 1.00
CA GLN A 72 23.52 21.88 2.47
C GLN A 72 22.57 20.78 2.99
N PHE A 73 21.48 20.51 2.28
CA PHE A 73 20.40 19.62 2.75
C PHE A 73 20.35 18.28 2.01
N HIS A 74 20.82 18.25 0.75
CA HIS A 74 20.74 17.07 -0.11
C HIS A 74 22.06 16.79 -0.81
N ASP A 75 22.38 15.51 -0.96
CA ASP A 75 23.25 15.05 -2.04
C ASP A 75 22.36 14.58 -3.19
N SER A 76 22.70 14.90 -4.43
CA SER A 76 21.91 14.50 -5.58
C SER A 76 22.80 13.95 -6.69
N ILE A 77 22.25 13.00 -7.43
CA ILE A 77 22.85 12.43 -8.63
C ILE A 77 21.90 12.71 -9.78
N ARG A 78 22.34 13.59 -10.69
CA ARG A 78 21.68 13.85 -11.96
C ARG A 78 22.09 12.77 -12.95
N LEU A 79 21.14 12.08 -13.55
CA LEU A 79 21.34 11.01 -14.50
C LEU A 79 20.73 11.42 -15.84
N LYS A 80 21.46 11.16 -16.93
CA LYS A 80 20.86 10.97 -18.25
C LYS A 80 20.90 9.48 -18.56
N LEU A 81 19.76 8.89 -18.88
CA LEU A 81 19.65 7.45 -19.11
C LEU A 81 18.61 7.17 -20.18
N ASN A 82 18.74 6.04 -20.86
CA ASN A 82 17.68 5.55 -21.74
C ASN A 82 16.87 4.48 -20.99
N LEU A 83 15.55 4.64 -21.04
CA LEU A 83 14.62 3.59 -20.66
C LEU A 83 14.18 2.84 -21.91
N ALA A 84 13.94 1.55 -21.78
CA ALA A 84 13.33 0.72 -22.81
C ALA A 84 11.92 0.30 -22.40
N SER A 85 10.98 0.39 -23.34
CA SER A 85 9.65 -0.21 -23.24
C SER A 85 9.06 -0.37 -24.64
N PRO A 86 8.38 -1.50 -24.93
CA PRO A 86 7.69 -1.67 -26.21
C PRO A 86 6.43 -0.79 -26.34
N TYR A 87 6.03 -0.08 -25.29
CA TYR A 87 4.74 0.64 -25.22
C TYR A 87 4.88 2.15 -25.25
N PHE A 88 6.06 2.70 -25.54
CA PHE A 88 6.23 4.13 -25.71
C PHE A 88 5.33 4.69 -26.81
N LEU A 89 4.81 5.89 -26.59
CA LEU A 89 3.94 6.58 -27.56
C LEU A 89 4.69 6.89 -28.87
N SER A 90 5.99 7.16 -28.79
CA SER A 90 6.85 7.40 -29.95
C SER A 90 7.04 6.17 -30.85
N LYS A 91 6.74 4.97 -30.32
CA LYS A 91 7.03 3.66 -30.92
C LYS A 91 8.52 3.33 -31.07
N GLN A 92 9.40 4.11 -30.43
CA GLN A 92 10.80 3.75 -30.32
C GLN A 92 10.97 2.69 -29.22
N GLU A 93 11.97 1.82 -29.37
CA GLU A 93 12.27 0.81 -28.34
C GLU A 93 12.87 1.44 -27.08
N THR A 94 13.55 2.58 -27.24
CA THR A 94 14.23 3.32 -26.18
C THR A 94 13.96 4.82 -26.28
N GLU A 95 13.87 5.48 -25.13
CA GLU A 95 13.74 6.94 -25.02
C GLU A 95 14.69 7.47 -23.94
N GLU A 96 15.26 8.67 -24.16
CA GLU A 96 16.17 9.33 -23.24
C GLU A 96 15.40 10.12 -22.17
N PHE A 97 15.84 10.01 -20.92
CA PHE A 97 15.28 10.74 -19.79
C PHE A 97 16.40 11.38 -18.96
N GLU A 98 16.11 12.58 -18.47
CA GLU A 98 16.91 13.25 -17.44
C GLU A 98 16.21 13.15 -16.09
N VAL A 99 16.93 12.59 -15.12
CA VAL A 99 16.42 12.25 -13.79
C VAL A 99 17.35 12.82 -12.74
N LEU A 100 16.80 13.37 -11.67
CA LEU A 100 17.54 13.79 -10.49
C LEU A 100 17.17 12.87 -9.33
N VAL A 101 18.12 12.10 -8.80
CA VAL A 101 17.92 11.31 -7.59
C VAL A 101 18.50 12.09 -6.41
N MET A 102 17.67 12.38 -5.41
CA MET A 102 18.02 13.17 -4.23
C MET A 102 18.11 12.29 -2.99
N TYR A 103 19.12 12.55 -2.17
CA TYR A 103 19.39 11.90 -0.90
C TYR A 103 19.41 12.98 0.18
N SER A 104 18.45 12.94 1.08
CA SER A 104 18.38 13.89 2.19
C SER A 104 19.44 13.58 3.24
N LYS A 105 20.18 14.61 3.67
CA LYS A 105 21.22 14.49 4.69
C LYS A 105 20.64 14.36 6.10
N GLU A 106 19.43 14.85 6.32
CA GLU A 106 18.76 14.92 7.61
C GLU A 106 18.08 13.60 7.99
N ASP A 107 17.10 13.16 7.20
CA ASP A 107 16.28 11.97 7.46
C ASP A 107 16.75 10.71 6.70
N LYS A 108 17.80 10.83 5.88
CA LYS A 108 18.33 9.75 5.02
C LYS A 108 17.33 9.21 4.00
N SER A 109 16.26 9.94 3.71
CA SER A 109 15.29 9.55 2.68
C SER A 109 15.85 9.75 1.27
N LYS A 110 15.31 8.98 0.32
CA LYS A 110 15.61 9.12 -1.10
C LYS A 110 14.35 9.54 -1.85
N SER A 111 14.51 10.44 -2.80
CA SER A 111 13.45 10.86 -3.71
C SER A 111 14.02 11.01 -5.12
N PHE A 112 13.15 11.17 -6.11
CA PHE A 112 13.59 11.50 -7.46
C PHE A 112 12.70 12.57 -8.08
N ALA A 113 13.26 13.30 -9.03
CA ALA A 113 12.54 14.17 -9.94
C ALA A 113 12.88 13.78 -11.38
N ILE A 114 11.92 13.94 -12.28
CA ILE A 114 12.08 13.72 -13.71
C ILE A 114 11.46 14.90 -14.44
N ASN A 115 12.08 15.33 -15.54
CA ASN A 115 11.58 16.48 -16.30
C ASN A 115 10.21 16.19 -16.93
N GLU A 116 10.07 15.02 -17.54
CA GLU A 116 8.85 14.57 -18.20
C GLU A 116 8.65 13.08 -17.98
N PHE A 117 7.42 12.69 -17.63
CA PHE A 117 7.08 11.28 -17.47
C PHE A 117 7.01 10.57 -18.82
N PRO A 118 7.39 9.27 -18.90
CA PRO A 118 7.27 8.52 -20.13
C PRO A 118 5.83 8.49 -20.65
N LYS A 119 5.64 8.91 -21.90
CA LYS A 119 4.34 8.86 -22.58
C LYS A 119 4.14 7.48 -23.18
N MET A 120 3.05 6.83 -22.83
CA MET A 120 2.74 5.47 -23.25
C MET A 120 1.56 5.45 -24.21
N ASN A 121 1.49 4.42 -25.05
CA ASN A 121 0.34 4.19 -25.92
C ASN A 121 -0.94 3.94 -25.10
N GLU A 122 -1.99 4.75 -25.30
CA GLU A 122 -3.23 4.67 -24.52
C GLU A 122 -3.93 3.30 -24.59
N VAL A 123 -3.91 2.64 -25.74
CA VAL A 123 -4.51 1.31 -25.92
C VAL A 123 -3.77 0.27 -25.07
N ASP A 124 -2.45 0.38 -24.98
CA ASP A 124 -1.65 -0.51 -24.14
C ASP A 124 -1.78 -0.16 -22.65
N VAL A 125 -1.97 1.11 -22.29
CA VAL A 125 -2.27 1.54 -20.91
C VAL A 125 -3.55 0.86 -20.42
N GLU A 126 -4.62 0.92 -21.21
CA GLU A 126 -5.89 0.28 -20.88
C GLU A 126 -5.73 -1.24 -20.76
N ARG A 127 -5.01 -1.88 -21.70
CA ARG A 127 -4.76 -3.32 -21.66
C ARG A 127 -4.04 -3.75 -20.38
N HIS A 128 -3.02 -2.99 -19.94
CA HIS A 128 -2.31 -3.26 -18.69
C HIS A 128 -3.22 -3.09 -17.48
N TRP A 129 -4.04 -2.04 -17.47
CA TRP A 129 -5.00 -1.81 -16.39
C TRP A 129 -6.01 -2.96 -16.27
N ILE A 130 -6.60 -3.41 -17.38
CA ILE A 130 -7.51 -4.56 -17.41
C ILE A 130 -6.81 -5.81 -16.87
N LYS A 131 -5.56 -6.08 -17.31
CA LYS A 131 -4.76 -7.22 -16.83
C LYS A 131 -4.51 -7.13 -15.32
N LYS A 132 -4.12 -5.95 -14.81
CA LYS A 132 -3.87 -5.70 -13.39
C LYS A 132 -5.12 -5.91 -12.54
N VAL A 133 -6.28 -5.42 -12.99
CA VAL A 133 -7.56 -5.62 -12.30
C VAL A 133 -7.96 -7.09 -12.28
N LYS A 134 -7.81 -7.81 -13.40
CA LYS A 134 -8.07 -9.26 -13.46
C LYS A 134 -7.19 -10.05 -12.50
N ARG A 135 -5.87 -9.79 -12.50
CA ARG A 135 -4.92 -10.40 -11.55
C ARG A 135 -5.35 -10.17 -10.11
N LYS A 136 -5.64 -8.91 -9.72
CA LYS A 136 -6.11 -8.60 -8.35
C LYS A 136 -7.43 -9.28 -7.99
N LYS A 137 -8.31 -9.49 -8.97
CA LYS A 137 -9.57 -10.22 -8.73
C LYS A 137 -9.31 -11.71 -8.45
N GLU A 138 -8.36 -12.31 -9.16
CA GLU A 138 -7.93 -13.70 -8.95
C GLU A 138 -7.24 -13.86 -7.59
N GLU A 139 -6.32 -12.96 -7.24
CA GLU A 139 -5.63 -12.94 -5.93
C GLU A 139 -6.61 -12.83 -4.77
N ARG A 140 -7.58 -11.89 -4.84
CA ARG A 140 -8.61 -11.79 -3.80
C ARG A 140 -9.49 -13.04 -3.72
N LYS A 141 -9.70 -13.74 -4.83
CA LYS A 141 -10.46 -14.98 -4.84
C LYS A 141 -9.69 -16.11 -4.17
N SER A 142 -8.38 -16.24 -4.45
CA SER A 142 -7.55 -17.25 -3.78
C SER A 142 -7.42 -17.00 -2.29
N GLU A 143 -7.17 -15.75 -1.88
CA GLU A 143 -7.13 -15.35 -0.47
C GLU A 143 -8.45 -15.68 0.24
N TYR A 144 -9.59 -15.43 -0.42
CA TYR A 144 -10.90 -15.77 0.12
C TYR A 144 -11.10 -17.27 0.32
N GLU A 145 -10.69 -18.11 -0.65
CA GLU A 145 -10.79 -19.56 -0.51
C GLU A 145 -9.85 -20.10 0.58
N GLU A 146 -8.64 -19.55 0.71
CA GLU A 146 -7.72 -19.89 1.81
C GLU A 146 -8.33 -19.56 3.17
N LEU A 147 -8.85 -18.34 3.34
CA LEU A 147 -9.52 -17.92 4.57
C LEU A 147 -10.75 -18.78 4.88
N LYS A 148 -11.52 -19.16 3.84
CA LYS A 148 -12.68 -20.04 3.99
C LYS A 148 -12.28 -21.45 4.45
N ASN A 149 -11.20 -22.00 3.90
CA ASN A 149 -10.67 -23.30 4.33
C ASN A 149 -10.16 -23.24 5.77
N GLN A 150 -9.41 -22.20 6.13
CA GLN A 150 -8.96 -21.99 7.52
C GLN A 150 -10.15 -21.87 8.48
N ALA A 151 -11.19 -21.13 8.10
CA ALA A 151 -12.41 -21.01 8.91
C ALA A 151 -13.12 -22.36 9.08
N LYS A 152 -13.15 -23.20 8.03
CA LYS A 152 -13.71 -24.55 8.08
C LYS A 152 -12.90 -25.47 9.00
N GLU A 153 -11.57 -25.49 8.88
CA GLU A 153 -10.69 -26.28 9.75
C GLU A 153 -10.83 -25.88 11.23
N LEU A 154 -10.98 -24.59 11.51
CA LEU A 154 -11.21 -24.10 12.87
C LEU A 154 -12.56 -24.55 13.42
N LEU A 155 -13.62 -24.56 12.60
CA LEU A 155 -14.93 -25.08 13.01
C LEU A 155 -14.88 -26.59 13.27
N GLU A 156 -14.24 -27.37 12.40
CA GLU A 156 -14.10 -28.82 12.60
C GLU A 156 -13.31 -29.15 13.87
N LYS A 157 -12.21 -28.43 14.15
CA LYS A 157 -11.46 -28.56 15.41
C LYS A 157 -12.26 -28.14 16.64
N HIS A 158 -13.11 -27.12 16.50
CA HIS A 158 -13.97 -26.65 17.58
C HIS A 158 -15.11 -27.65 17.86
N ASP A 159 -15.67 -28.27 16.84
CA ASP A 159 -16.69 -29.33 16.98
C ASP A 159 -16.09 -30.60 17.61
N GLU A 160 -14.87 -31.00 17.25
CA GLU A 160 -14.13 -32.08 17.95
C GLU A 160 -13.84 -31.72 19.42
N TYR A 161 -13.50 -30.47 19.71
CA TYR A 161 -13.28 -29.99 21.08
C TYR A 161 -14.57 -29.94 21.90
N ILE A 162 -15.71 -29.61 21.29
CA ILE A 162 -17.03 -29.67 21.93
C ILE A 162 -17.41 -31.13 22.22
N VAL A 163 -17.21 -32.07 21.29
CA VAL A 163 -17.51 -33.50 21.52
C VAL A 163 -16.62 -34.09 22.63
N GLY A 164 -15.37 -33.64 22.77
CA GLY A 164 -14.49 -33.99 23.89
C GLY A 164 -14.85 -33.31 25.22
N ALA A 165 -15.35 -32.07 25.19
CA ALA A 165 -15.74 -31.30 26.38
C ALA A 165 -17.17 -31.60 26.88
N THR A 166 -18.06 -32.14 26.03
CA THR A 166 -19.39 -32.62 26.43
C THR A 166 -19.35 -33.87 27.30
N GLY A 167 -18.16 -34.45 27.55
CA GLY A 167 -17.95 -35.40 28.63
C GLY A 167 -17.98 -34.81 30.04
N TYR A 168 -18.06 -33.48 30.19
CA TYR A 168 -18.01 -32.81 31.51
C TYR A 168 -19.18 -31.86 31.82
N LEU A 169 -20.21 -31.75 30.99
CA LEU A 169 -21.37 -30.89 31.27
C LEU A 169 -22.67 -31.67 31.25
N ASN A 170 -22.82 -32.57 32.23
CA ASN A 170 -24.12 -33.02 32.71
C ASN A 170 -24.37 -32.43 34.10
N SER A 171 -25.05 -31.29 34.15
CA SER A 171 -26.19 -31.00 35.06
C SER A 171 -26.53 -29.51 34.98
N GLU A 172 -27.76 -29.22 34.55
CA GLU A 172 -28.52 -27.98 34.81
C GLU A 172 -27.93 -26.62 34.39
N SER A 173 -26.91 -26.57 33.53
CA SER A 173 -26.44 -25.31 32.94
C SER A 173 -27.06 -25.10 31.57
N THR A 174 -27.90 -24.07 31.45
CA THR A 174 -28.51 -23.65 30.19
C THR A 174 -27.41 -23.47 29.13
N PRO A 175 -27.52 -24.12 27.95
CA PRO A 175 -26.56 -23.94 26.87
C PRO A 175 -26.33 -22.45 26.59
N ILE A 176 -25.08 -22.04 26.33
CA ILE A 176 -24.75 -20.61 26.04
C ILE A 176 -25.59 -20.06 24.88
N VAL A 177 -25.99 -20.94 23.96
CA VAL A 177 -26.86 -20.63 22.81
C VAL A 177 -28.28 -20.20 23.22
N GLU A 178 -28.75 -20.64 24.39
CA GLU A 178 -30.09 -20.36 24.92
C GLU A 178 -30.12 -19.13 25.85
N LEU A 179 -28.95 -18.64 26.29
CA LEU A 179 -28.86 -17.43 27.12
C LEU A 179 -29.37 -16.22 26.33
N SER A 180 -30.13 -15.33 26.97
CA SER A 180 -30.52 -14.02 26.42
C SER A 180 -29.31 -13.09 26.26
N ASN A 181 -29.46 -11.99 25.50
CA ASN A 181 -28.37 -11.03 25.29
C ASN A 181 -27.86 -10.41 26.60
N SER A 182 -28.76 -10.14 27.56
CA SER A 182 -28.41 -9.68 28.90
C SER A 182 -27.63 -10.72 29.70
N GLU A 183 -28.00 -11.99 29.58
CA GLU A 183 -27.30 -13.08 30.27
C GLU A 183 -25.93 -13.37 29.65
N LEU A 184 -25.79 -13.22 28.33
CA LEU A 184 -24.50 -13.31 27.63
C LEU A 184 -23.55 -12.19 28.05
N LEU A 185 -24.03 -10.95 28.14
CA LEU A 185 -23.24 -9.82 28.64
C LEU A 185 -22.81 -10.06 30.09
N HIS A 186 -23.75 -10.45 30.96
CA HIS A 186 -23.45 -10.78 32.35
C HIS A 186 -22.45 -11.94 32.48
N PHE A 187 -22.53 -12.94 31.61
CA PHE A 187 -21.59 -14.04 31.55
C PHE A 187 -20.18 -13.60 31.14
N ILE A 188 -20.06 -12.74 30.12
CA ILE A 188 -18.79 -12.20 29.62
C ILE A 188 -18.08 -11.38 30.70
N ASP A 189 -18.82 -10.51 31.39
CA ASP A 189 -18.26 -9.59 32.38
C ASP A 189 -17.77 -10.33 33.64
N ASN A 190 -18.49 -11.37 34.06
CA ASN A 190 -18.16 -12.11 35.28
C ASN A 190 -17.15 -13.25 35.05
N ASN A 191 -16.91 -13.65 33.80
CA ASN A 191 -16.03 -14.78 33.48
C ASN A 191 -15.00 -14.45 32.38
N PRO A 192 -14.27 -13.32 32.43
CA PRO A 192 -13.50 -12.80 31.29
C PRO A 192 -12.41 -13.73 30.75
N ASN A 193 -11.93 -14.66 31.57
CA ASN A 193 -10.90 -15.64 31.20
C ASN A 193 -11.47 -17.02 30.80
N SER A 194 -12.80 -17.18 30.77
CA SER A 194 -13.42 -18.44 30.38
C SER A 194 -13.24 -18.65 28.87
N PRO A 195 -12.87 -19.88 28.43
CA PRO A 195 -12.75 -20.19 27.00
C PRO A 195 -14.08 -19.97 26.24
N SER A 196 -15.20 -20.02 26.95
CA SER A 196 -16.52 -19.79 26.37
C SER A 196 -16.88 -18.31 26.16
N VAL A 197 -16.06 -17.35 26.64
CA VAL A 197 -16.29 -15.91 26.41
C VAL A 197 -16.17 -15.55 24.93
N ALA A 198 -15.25 -16.18 24.21
CA ALA A 198 -15.13 -15.97 22.77
C ALA A 198 -16.42 -16.39 22.03
N ALA A 199 -16.98 -17.55 22.42
CA ALA A 199 -18.26 -18.03 21.89
C ALA A 199 -19.44 -17.13 22.28
N ALA A 200 -19.52 -16.69 23.54
CA ALA A 200 -20.57 -15.77 24.00
C ALA A 200 -20.52 -14.41 23.28
N LYS A 201 -19.31 -13.85 23.05
CA LYS A 201 -19.11 -12.62 22.28
C LYS A 201 -19.53 -12.79 20.82
N ALA A 202 -19.16 -13.89 20.19
CA ALA A 202 -19.53 -14.20 18.81
C ALA A 202 -21.06 -14.34 18.66
N LEU A 203 -21.72 -15.04 19.59
CA LEU A 203 -23.17 -15.25 19.58
C LEU A 203 -23.95 -13.94 19.84
N LEU A 204 -23.47 -13.12 20.78
CA LEU A 204 -24.03 -11.79 21.04
C LEU A 204 -23.89 -10.89 19.80
N GLN A 205 -22.72 -10.92 19.14
CA GLN A 205 -22.48 -10.17 17.90
C GLN A 205 -23.37 -10.67 16.75
N GLU A 206 -23.56 -11.98 16.59
CA GLU A 206 -24.48 -12.54 15.59
C GLU A 206 -25.91 -12.05 15.82
N ARG A 207 -26.41 -12.07 17.07
CA ARG A 207 -27.78 -11.61 17.40
C ARG A 207 -27.98 -10.10 17.24
N TYR A 208 -26.99 -9.28 17.60
CA TYR A 208 -27.04 -7.84 17.30
C TYR A 208 -27.07 -7.58 15.80
N LEU A 209 -26.40 -8.43 15.01
CA LEU A 209 -26.44 -8.32 13.56
C LEU A 209 -27.77 -8.82 12.99
N GLU A 210 -28.37 -9.90 13.52
CA GLU A 210 -29.69 -10.39 13.12
C GLU A 210 -30.80 -9.38 13.42
N SER A 211 -30.80 -8.77 14.61
CA SER A 211 -31.72 -7.65 14.90
C SER A 211 -31.48 -6.44 13.97
N GLY A 212 -30.22 -6.20 13.58
CA GLY A 212 -29.88 -5.20 12.56
C GLY A 212 -30.33 -5.56 11.14
N VAL A 213 -30.39 -6.86 10.80
CA VAL A 213 -30.93 -7.39 9.55
C VAL A 213 -32.44 -7.20 9.48
N ASP A 214 -33.17 -7.44 10.56
CA ASP A 214 -34.61 -7.19 10.60
C ASP A 214 -34.92 -5.70 10.35
N ILE A 215 -34.10 -4.80 10.92
CA ILE A 215 -34.18 -3.36 10.67
C ILE A 215 -33.77 -3.00 9.22
N ALA A 216 -32.75 -3.65 8.65
CA ALA A 216 -32.29 -3.42 7.28
C ALA A 216 -33.25 -3.99 6.21
N ASN A 217 -33.98 -5.06 6.53
CA ASN A 217 -35.06 -5.56 5.68
C ASN A 217 -36.25 -4.59 5.67
N ALA A 218 -36.45 -3.82 6.75
CA ALA A 218 -37.50 -2.81 6.84
C ALA A 218 -37.16 -1.50 6.09
N ASN A 219 -35.89 -1.18 5.80
CA ASN A 219 -35.52 0.03 5.06
C ASN A 219 -34.16 -0.04 4.34
N ASP A 220 -34.09 0.44 3.11
CA ASP A 220 -32.92 0.33 2.20
C ASP A 220 -31.64 1.03 2.72
N ASP A 221 -31.79 2.02 3.59
CA ASP A 221 -30.65 2.69 4.23
C ASP A 221 -29.90 1.79 5.23
N GLY A 222 -30.59 0.86 5.88
CA GLY A 222 -29.96 -0.13 6.76
C GLY A 222 -29.06 -1.09 6.00
N LEU A 223 -29.50 -1.50 4.80
CA LEU A 223 -28.76 -2.38 3.91
C LEU A 223 -27.46 -1.73 3.41
N ARG A 224 -27.51 -0.44 3.02
CA ARG A 224 -26.34 0.32 2.58
C ARG A 224 -25.27 0.42 3.67
N ARG A 225 -25.69 0.54 4.93
CA ARG A 225 -24.78 0.61 6.08
C ARG A 225 -24.08 -0.72 6.35
N ILE A 226 -24.81 -1.83 6.22
CA ILE A 226 -24.26 -3.19 6.38
C ILE A 226 -23.28 -3.51 5.24
N ILE A 227 -23.62 -3.14 3.99
CA ILE A 227 -22.76 -3.38 2.82
C ILE A 227 -21.50 -2.50 2.85
N GLY A 228 -21.61 -1.24 3.29
CA GLY A 228 -20.48 -0.33 3.40
C GLY A 228 -19.40 -0.80 4.37
N ASP A 229 -19.79 -1.47 5.45
CA ASP A 229 -18.88 -1.99 6.48
C ASP A 229 -18.42 -3.45 6.24
N ALA A 230 -19.02 -4.17 5.29
CA ALA A 230 -18.79 -5.60 5.07
C ALA A 230 -17.36 -5.96 4.60
N ASN A 231 -16.58 -4.98 4.15
CA ASN A 231 -15.18 -5.19 3.75
C ASN A 231 -14.21 -5.24 4.95
N VAL A 232 -14.65 -4.90 6.16
CA VAL A 232 -13.78 -4.77 7.34
C VAL A 232 -14.00 -5.90 8.34
N ASP A 233 -15.16 -6.57 8.32
CA ASP A 233 -15.52 -7.58 9.30
C ASP A 233 -16.11 -8.85 8.62
N PRO A 234 -15.45 -10.02 8.75
CA PRO A 234 -15.88 -11.27 8.13
C PRO A 234 -17.24 -11.78 8.65
N ILE A 235 -17.71 -11.30 9.80
CA ILE A 235 -19.04 -11.60 10.34
C ILE A 235 -20.08 -10.72 9.65
N LYS A 236 -19.84 -9.41 9.50
CA LYS A 236 -20.73 -8.48 8.76
C LYS A 236 -20.92 -8.92 7.31
N ARG A 237 -19.87 -9.48 6.69
CA ARG A 237 -19.93 -10.03 5.33
C ARG A 237 -20.90 -11.21 5.19
N ARG A 238 -20.82 -12.20 6.08
CA ARG A 238 -21.76 -13.35 6.09
C ARG A 238 -23.21 -12.92 6.29
N VAL A 239 -23.42 -11.87 7.09
CA VAL A 239 -24.74 -11.28 7.32
C VAL A 239 -25.26 -10.59 6.05
N ALA A 240 -24.46 -9.73 5.42
CA ALA A 240 -24.82 -9.10 4.14
C ALA A 240 -25.19 -10.14 3.06
N GLU A 241 -24.45 -11.25 2.99
CA GLU A 241 -24.73 -12.37 2.10
C GLU A 241 -26.07 -13.06 2.39
N ARG A 242 -26.44 -13.28 3.67
CA ARG A 242 -27.76 -13.82 4.03
C ARG A 242 -28.90 -12.85 3.68
N VAL A 243 -28.73 -11.54 3.92
CA VAL A 243 -29.76 -10.54 3.59
C VAL A 243 -30.02 -10.49 2.09
N LEU A 244 -28.95 -10.41 1.29
CA LEU A 244 -29.03 -10.42 -0.17
C LEU A 244 -29.68 -11.71 -0.69
N LYS A 245 -29.37 -12.86 -0.09
CA LYS A 245 -29.99 -14.14 -0.44
C LYS A 245 -31.48 -14.21 -0.08
N SER A 246 -31.88 -13.62 1.05
CA SER A 246 -33.29 -13.57 1.47
C SER A 246 -34.14 -12.67 0.57
N ARG A 247 -33.60 -11.55 0.07
CA ARG A 247 -34.26 -10.68 -0.91
C ARG A 247 -34.29 -11.29 -2.31
N GLY A 248 -33.18 -11.88 -2.78
CA GLY A 248 -33.11 -12.53 -4.10
C GLY A 248 -33.93 -13.83 -4.21
N GLY A 249 -34.32 -14.43 -3.08
CA GLY A 249 -35.23 -15.58 -3.05
C GLY A 249 -36.72 -15.22 -3.13
N ALA A 250 -37.10 -13.96 -2.95
CA ALA A 250 -38.49 -13.51 -2.99
C ALA A 250 -38.97 -13.11 -4.40
N GLU A 251 -38.06 -12.89 -5.36
CA GLU A 251 -38.41 -12.48 -6.74
C GLU A 251 -38.65 -13.66 -7.71
N GLY A 252 -38.68 -14.90 -7.21
CA GLY A 252 -38.73 -16.11 -8.04
C GLY A 252 -39.98 -16.98 -7.92
N ASN A 253 -41.07 -16.50 -7.31
CA ASN A 253 -42.25 -17.35 -7.03
C ASN A 253 -43.62 -16.72 -7.34
N ASP A 254 -43.67 -15.76 -8.27
CA ASP A 254 -44.92 -15.30 -8.90
C ASP A 254 -44.84 -15.53 -10.42
N GLU A 255 -44.76 -16.79 -10.84
CA GLU A 255 -45.23 -17.28 -12.15
C GLU A 255 -45.19 -18.82 -12.15
N LEU A 256 -46.25 -19.43 -11.61
CA LEU A 256 -46.99 -20.60 -12.12
C LEU A 256 -48.11 -20.98 -11.16
#